data_AF-A0AAX3BF37-F1
#
_entry.id   AF-A0AAX3BF37-F1
#
_cell.length_a   1.000
_cell.length_b   1.000
_cell.length_c   1.000
_cell.angle_alpha   90.00
_cell.angle_beta   90.00
_cell.angle_gamma   90.00
#
_symmetry.space_group_name_H-M   'P 1'
#
loop_
_entity.id
_entity.type
_entity.pdbx_description
1 polymer ?
#
loop_
_entity_poly.entity_id
_entity_poly.type
_entity_poly.pdbx_seq_one_letter_code
_entity_poly.pdbx_strand_id
1 'polypeptide(L)'
;MSVIISLLIFGFSVYLFMVTLNRIKKLEDGVIDAQLKKEMEGLIVEFNAAATRNIEMLEQKIEEIQRLIQRANQKIFQLDERIERAQRPVVVEKIVEKPVVSETLSKPEKQRKAVSRERTEFSSSDKVFSQKQEHELPLSRDEQLKQYLLAGKSREELLEMGFVENEINLISFLLKTEKK
;
A
#
# COMPACT_ATOMS: atom_id res chain seq x y z
N MET A 1 10.85 66.12 -51.10
CA MET A 1 10.02 64.90 -51.01
C MET A 1 10.60 63.87 -50.06
N SER A 2 11.84 63.41 -50.25
CA SER A 2 12.50 62.42 -49.37
C SER A 2 12.52 62.81 -47.89
N VAL A 3 12.82 64.07 -47.56
CA VAL A 3 12.88 64.57 -46.17
C VAL A 3 11.51 64.50 -45.45
N ILE A 4 10.41 64.75 -46.17
CA ILE A 4 9.05 64.70 -45.61
C ILE A 4 8.65 63.24 -45.35
N ILE A 5 9.01 62.34 -46.27
CA ILE A 5 8.76 60.90 -46.13
C ILE A 5 9.56 60.32 -44.96
N SER A 6 10.83 60.71 -44.80
CA SER A 6 11.64 60.26 -43.65
C SER A 6 11.10 60.79 -42.32
N LEU A 7 10.58 62.01 -42.28
CA LEU A 7 9.97 62.58 -41.07
C LEU A 7 8.69 61.82 -40.67
N LEU A 8 7.87 61.45 -41.65
CA LEU A 8 6.65 60.65 -41.43
C LEU A 8 6.97 59.25 -40.91
N ILE A 9 7.96 58.57 -41.50
CA ILE A 9 8.39 57.23 -41.06
C ILE A 9 8.97 57.30 -39.65
N PHE A 10 9.75 58.35 -39.34
CA PHE A 10 10.30 58.56 -38.01
C PHE A 10 9.20 58.81 -36.97
N GLY A 11 8.26 59.70 -37.27
CA GLY A 11 7.10 59.96 -36.39
C GLY A 11 6.26 58.70 -36.15
N PHE A 12 6.04 57.91 -37.19
CA PHE A 12 5.32 56.63 -37.08
C PHE A 12 6.10 55.60 -36.25
N SER A 13 7.43 55.53 -36.39
CA SER A 13 8.27 54.65 -35.55
C SER A 13 8.24 55.05 -34.09
N VAL A 14 8.37 56.35 -33.78
CA VAL A 14 8.28 56.85 -32.40
C VAL A 14 6.90 56.58 -31.81
N TYR A 15 5.85 56.76 -32.60
CA TYR A 15 4.48 56.44 -32.19
C TYR A 15 4.32 54.95 -31.85
N LEU A 16 4.75 54.04 -32.73
CA LEU A 16 4.71 52.61 -32.46
C LEU A 16 5.54 52.23 -31.24
N PHE A 17 6.70 52.85 -31.06
CA PHE A 17 7.58 52.63 -29.91
C PHE A 17 6.93 53.07 -28.59
N MET A 18 6.20 54.19 -28.59
CA MET A 18 5.44 54.63 -27.41
C MET A 18 4.28 53.67 -27.08
N VAL A 19 3.59 53.17 -28.10
CA VAL A 19 2.50 52.20 -27.94
C VAL A 19 3.01 50.86 -27.38
N THR A 20 4.14 50.35 -27.87
CA THR A 20 4.75 49.12 -27.35
C THR A 20 5.26 49.29 -25.93
N LEU A 21 5.91 50.41 -25.59
CA LEU A 21 6.33 50.69 -24.21
C LEU A 21 5.15 50.73 -23.25
N ASN A 22 4.05 51.37 -23.63
CA ASN A 22 2.84 51.40 -22.80
C ASN A 22 2.20 50.02 -22.64
N ARG A 23 2.30 49.14 -23.65
CA ARG A 23 1.89 47.73 -23.50
C ARG A 23 2.82 46.97 -22.58
N ILE A 24 4.13 47.11 -22.73
CA ILE A 24 5.12 46.41 -21.90
C ILE A 24 4.94 46.79 -20.43
N LYS A 25 4.77 48.07 -20.10
CA LYS A 25 4.49 48.51 -18.73
C LYS A 25 3.24 47.86 -18.14
N LYS A 26 2.15 47.74 -18.92
CA LYS A 26 0.94 47.04 -18.46
C LYS A 26 1.14 45.53 -18.25
N LEU A 27 2.08 44.90 -18.95
CA LEU A 27 2.48 43.52 -18.71
C LEU A 27 3.41 43.40 -17.49
N GLU A 28 4.29 44.37 -17.31
CA GLU A 28 5.26 44.45 -16.20
C GLU A 28 4.60 44.81 -14.87
N ASP A 29 3.48 45.57 -14.90
CA ASP A 29 2.67 45.94 -13.72
C ASP A 29 1.96 44.75 -13.03
N GLY A 30 2.33 43.51 -13.36
CA GLY A 30 2.06 42.34 -12.51
C GLY A 30 0.59 41.93 -12.40
N VAL A 31 -0.31 42.46 -13.24
CA VAL A 31 -1.73 42.06 -13.25
C VAL A 31 -1.88 40.57 -13.60
N ILE A 32 -1.04 40.08 -14.52
CA ILE A 32 -0.98 38.65 -14.86
C ILE A 32 -0.46 37.85 -13.67
N ASP A 33 0.59 38.32 -13.00
CA ASP A 33 1.17 37.65 -11.82
C ASP A 33 0.21 37.61 -10.63
N ALA A 34 -0.55 38.68 -10.38
CA ALA A 34 -1.52 38.74 -9.30
C ALA A 34 -2.69 37.79 -9.52
N GLN A 35 -3.17 37.68 -10.77
CA GLN A 35 -4.23 36.74 -11.12
C GLN A 35 -3.75 35.29 -11.06
N LEU A 36 -2.56 34.99 -11.62
CA LEU A 36 -1.95 33.67 -11.54
C LEU A 36 -1.71 33.24 -10.09
N LYS A 37 -1.23 34.16 -9.25
CA LYS A 37 -1.01 33.92 -7.83
C LYS A 37 -2.31 33.59 -7.12
N LYS A 38 -3.39 34.34 -7.40
CA LYS A 38 -4.71 34.07 -6.84
C LYS A 38 -5.26 32.71 -7.28
N GLU A 39 -5.08 32.35 -8.55
CA GLU A 39 -5.49 31.03 -9.07
C GLU A 39 -4.65 29.90 -8.46
N MET A 40 -3.34 30.09 -8.30
CA MET A 40 -2.49 29.14 -7.58
C MET A 40 -2.89 28.99 -6.11
N GLU A 41 -3.18 30.09 -5.42
CA GLU A 41 -3.65 30.04 -4.03
C GLU A 41 -4.98 29.28 -3.93
N GLY A 42 -5.92 29.52 -4.87
CA GLY A 42 -7.15 28.75 -4.96
C GLY A 42 -6.90 27.26 -5.18
N LEU A 43 -6.01 26.91 -6.11
CA LEU A 43 -5.65 25.53 -6.41
C LEU A 43 -4.96 24.84 -5.22
N ILE A 44 -4.11 25.54 -4.48
CA ILE A 44 -3.47 25.02 -3.26
C ILE A 44 -4.52 24.74 -2.19
N VAL A 45 -5.51 25.63 -2.00
CA VAL A 45 -6.59 25.43 -1.03
C VAL A 45 -7.46 24.23 -1.41
N GLU A 46 -7.85 24.11 -2.67
CA GLU A 46 -8.63 22.97 -3.17
C GLU A 46 -7.85 21.66 -3.07
N PHE A 47 -6.57 21.68 -3.43
CA PHE A 47 -5.68 20.53 -3.32
C PHE A 47 -5.54 20.07 -1.87
N ASN A 48 -5.32 20.99 -0.94
CA ASN A 48 -5.24 20.66 0.48
C ASN A 48 -6.56 20.12 1.00
N ALA A 49 -7.70 20.70 0.63
CA ALA A 49 -9.02 20.20 1.03
C ALA A 49 -9.27 18.77 0.50
N ALA A 50 -8.93 18.51 -0.76
CA ALA A 50 -9.01 17.19 -1.37
C ALA A 50 -8.07 16.19 -0.69
N ALA A 51 -6.84 16.60 -0.38
CA ALA A 51 -5.86 15.79 0.32
C ALA A 51 -6.34 15.41 1.73
N THR A 52 -6.85 16.37 2.51
CA THR A 52 -7.41 16.12 3.85
C THR A 52 -8.57 15.12 3.79
N ARG A 53 -9.49 15.28 2.84
CA ARG A 53 -10.61 14.34 2.64
C ARG A 53 -10.12 12.94 2.28
N ASN A 54 -9.10 12.84 1.43
CA ASN A 54 -8.53 11.54 1.05
C ASN A 54 -7.83 10.87 2.24
N ILE A 55 -7.11 11.64 3.05
CA ILE A 55 -6.49 11.14 4.28
C ILE A 55 -7.56 10.61 5.24
N GLU A 56 -8.62 11.38 5.49
CA GLU A 56 -9.71 10.96 6.36
C GLU A 56 -10.36 9.65 5.88
N MET A 57 -10.60 9.50 4.57
CA MET A 57 -11.12 8.26 4.00
C MET A 57 -10.17 7.07 4.18
N LEU A 58 -8.86 7.31 4.05
CA LEU A 58 -7.85 6.28 4.28
C LEU A 58 -7.78 5.87 5.76
N GLU A 59 -7.84 6.83 6.67
CA GLU A 59 -7.88 6.58 8.11
C GLU A 59 -9.09 5.72 8.50
N GLN A 60 -10.28 6.04 7.97
CA GLN A 60 -11.49 5.23 8.17
C GLN A 60 -11.32 3.79 7.67
N LYS A 61 -10.71 3.59 6.49
CA LYS A 61 -10.42 2.25 5.95
C LYS A 61 -9.40 1.50 6.79
N ILE A 62 -8.37 2.16 7.29
CA ILE A 62 -7.38 1.57 8.19
C ILE A 62 -8.07 1.11 9.47
N GLU A 63 -8.95 1.93 10.04
CA GLU A 63 -9.70 1.56 11.25
C GLU A 63 -10.62 0.35 11.00
N GLU A 64 -11.31 0.31 9.87
CA GLU A 64 -12.14 -0.84 9.49
C GLU A 64 -11.32 -2.13 9.38
N ILE A 65 -10.18 -2.08 8.69
CA ILE A 65 -9.27 -3.22 8.56
C ILE A 65 -8.76 -3.67 9.93
N GLN A 66 -8.39 -2.75 10.81
CA GLN A 66 -7.96 -3.08 12.17
C GLN A 66 -9.07 -3.78 12.96
N ARG A 67 -10.32 -3.32 12.85
CA ARG A 67 -11.47 -3.98 13.48
C ARG A 67 -11.69 -5.38 12.92
N LEU A 68 -11.53 -5.58 11.60
CA LEU A 68 -11.63 -6.90 10.98
C LEU A 68 -10.52 -7.85 11.45
N ILE A 69 -9.28 -7.37 11.55
CA ILE A 69 -8.15 -8.14 12.09
C ILE A 69 -8.40 -8.55 13.54
N GLN A 70 -8.88 -7.64 14.39
CA GLN A 70 -9.22 -7.95 15.78
C GLN A 70 -10.30 -9.04 15.87
N ARG A 71 -11.35 -8.96 15.05
CA ARG A 71 -12.38 -10.00 14.98
C ARG A 71 -11.84 -11.33 14.47
N ALA A 72 -10.95 -11.31 13.48
CA ALA A 72 -10.29 -12.51 12.98
C ALA A 72 -9.45 -13.17 14.07
N ASN A 73 -8.65 -12.40 14.81
CA ASN A 73 -7.85 -12.89 15.93
C ASN A 73 -8.70 -13.49 17.04
N GLN A 74 -9.83 -12.86 17.39
CA GLN A 74 -10.78 -13.43 18.36
C GLN A 74 -11.33 -14.78 17.90
N LYS A 75 -11.65 -14.93 16.60
CA LYS A 75 -12.10 -16.20 16.04
C LYS A 75 -11.01 -17.26 16.03
N ILE A 76 -9.77 -16.89 15.72
CA ILE A 76 -8.61 -17.80 15.78
C ILE A 76 -8.47 -18.33 17.21
N PHE A 77 -8.49 -17.46 18.21
CA PHE A 77 -8.40 -17.87 19.61
C PHE A 77 -9.54 -18.83 20.03
N GLN A 78 -10.77 -18.56 19.59
CA GLN A 78 -11.91 -19.46 19.85
C GLN A 78 -11.76 -20.82 19.16
N LEU A 79 -11.17 -20.84 17.97
CA LEU A 79 -10.90 -22.08 17.24
C LEU A 79 -9.78 -22.87 17.94
N ASP A 80 -8.70 -22.22 18.36
CA ASP A 80 -7.61 -22.84 19.10
C ASP A 80 -8.12 -23.47 20.41
N GLU A 81 -8.96 -22.77 21.16
CA GLU A 81 -9.57 -23.31 22.38
C GLU A 81 -10.45 -24.54 22.11
N ARG A 82 -11.20 -24.56 21.00
CA ARG A 82 -11.99 -25.73 20.59
C ARG A 82 -11.11 -26.90 20.16
N ILE A 83 -10.01 -26.62 19.45
CA ILE A 83 -9.03 -27.62 19.05
C ILE A 83 -8.40 -28.24 20.29
N GLU A 84 -7.97 -27.44 21.27
CA GLU A 84 -7.42 -27.96 22.53
C GLU A 84 -8.43 -28.85 23.28
N ARG A 85 -9.70 -28.44 23.35
CA ARG A 85 -10.75 -29.26 23.98
C ARG A 85 -11.00 -30.57 23.24
N ALA A 86 -10.95 -30.56 21.90
CA ALA A 86 -11.13 -31.75 21.08
C ALA A 86 -9.92 -32.70 21.15
N GLN A 87 -8.71 -32.15 21.30
CA GLN A 87 -7.48 -32.92 21.42
C GLN A 87 -7.24 -33.49 22.81
N ARG A 88 -7.92 -32.99 23.86
CA ARG A 88 -7.85 -33.61 25.18
C ARG A 88 -8.41 -35.03 25.07
N PRO A 89 -7.57 -36.08 25.22
CA PRO A 89 -8.05 -37.44 25.15
C PRO A 89 -9.10 -37.62 26.23
N VAL A 90 -10.31 -38.03 25.82
CA VAL A 90 -11.30 -38.51 26.77
C VAL A 90 -10.69 -39.77 27.37
N VAL A 91 -10.05 -39.61 28.52
CA VAL A 91 -9.65 -40.74 29.37
C VAL A 91 -10.97 -41.31 29.85
N VAL A 92 -11.58 -42.18 29.05
CA VAL A 92 -12.57 -43.12 29.52
C VAL A 92 -11.77 -44.03 30.43
N GLU A 93 -11.69 -43.65 31.71
CA GLU A 93 -11.33 -44.57 32.76
C GLU A 93 -12.34 -45.71 32.64
N LYS A 94 -11.95 -46.75 31.92
CA LYS A 94 -12.65 -48.02 31.91
C LYS A 94 -12.56 -48.47 33.36
N ILE A 95 -13.64 -48.23 34.11
CA ILE A 95 -13.85 -48.77 35.45
C ILE A 95 -13.90 -50.29 35.25
N VAL A 96 -12.72 -50.91 35.25
CA VAL A 96 -12.57 -52.33 35.47
C VAL A 96 -12.77 -52.48 36.96
N GLU A 97 -14.00 -52.83 37.34
CA GLU A 97 -14.30 -53.37 38.67
C GLU A 97 -13.40 -54.59 38.89
N LYS A 98 -12.22 -54.36 39.48
CA LYS A 98 -11.42 -55.42 40.07
C LYS A 98 -12.02 -55.73 41.43
N PRO A 99 -12.36 -56.99 41.72
CA PRO A 99 -12.89 -57.36 43.03
C PRO A 99 -11.82 -57.13 44.10
N VAL A 100 -12.31 -56.58 45.19
CA VAL A 100 -11.64 -56.27 46.46
C VAL A 100 -10.80 -57.45 46.94
N VAL A 101 -9.49 -57.21 47.15
CA VAL A 101 -8.73 -57.89 48.21
C VAL A 101 -7.95 -56.81 48.96
N SER A 102 -8.36 -56.67 50.21
CA SER A 102 -7.93 -55.72 51.23
C SER A 102 -6.60 -56.07 51.88
N GLU A 103 -5.89 -55.01 52.29
CA GLU A 103 -4.97 -54.88 53.45
C GLU A 103 -3.61 -55.60 53.39
N THR A 104 -2.46 -54.95 53.65
CA THR A 104 -2.17 -54.10 54.83
C THR A 104 -0.91 -53.22 54.64
N LEU A 105 -1.03 -51.95 55.06
CA LEU A 105 -0.09 -51.09 55.81
C LEU A 105 1.44 -51.23 55.64
N SER A 106 2.12 -50.11 55.26
CA SER A 106 2.89 -49.27 56.22
C SER A 106 3.71 -48.12 55.58
N LYS A 107 3.22 -46.88 55.76
CA LYS A 107 3.89 -45.63 56.24
C LYS A 107 5.18 -45.04 55.57
N PRO A 108 5.47 -43.74 55.80
CA PRO A 108 5.89 -42.79 54.76
C PRO A 108 7.34 -42.28 54.91
N GLU A 109 7.93 -41.75 53.83
CA GLU A 109 9.11 -40.90 53.97
C GLU A 109 9.18 -39.75 52.95
N LYS A 110 9.51 -38.58 53.49
CA LYS A 110 9.64 -37.26 52.86
C LYS A 110 10.88 -37.19 51.97
N GLN A 111 10.80 -36.45 50.85
CA GLN A 111 11.88 -35.64 50.26
C GLN A 111 11.26 -34.73 49.16
N ARG A 112 10.96 -33.46 49.44
CA ARG A 112 11.79 -32.24 49.23
C ARG A 112 12.41 -32.08 47.82
N LYS A 113 11.77 -31.19 47.05
CA LYS A 113 12.27 -30.13 46.14
C LYS A 113 13.73 -30.18 45.63
N ALA A 114 13.88 -30.10 44.30
CA ALA A 114 14.82 -29.21 43.58
C ALA A 114 14.36 -29.11 42.10
N VAL A 115 13.60 -28.08 41.72
CA VAL A 115 14.02 -26.98 40.82
C VAL A 115 15.42 -27.13 40.22
N SER A 116 15.48 -27.39 38.92
CA SER A 116 16.62 -27.05 38.06
C SER A 116 16.09 -26.43 36.76
N ARG A 117 16.35 -25.12 36.62
CA ARG A 117 16.48 -24.43 35.33
C ARG A 117 17.59 -25.13 34.55
N GLU A 118 17.35 -25.45 33.29
CA GLU A 118 18.46 -25.44 32.33
C GLU A 118 17.98 -24.83 31.01
N ARG A 119 18.75 -23.82 30.64
CA ARG A 119 18.67 -22.99 29.45
C ARG A 119 19.54 -23.68 28.41
N THR A 120 18.99 -24.00 27.25
CA THR A 120 19.82 -24.42 26.11
C THR A 120 19.41 -23.60 24.90
N GLU A 121 20.12 -22.49 24.75
CA GLU A 121 20.45 -21.94 23.44
C GLU A 121 21.19 -23.04 22.67
N PHE A 122 20.70 -23.40 21.48
CA PHE A 122 21.54 -24.02 20.46
C PHE A 122 21.32 -23.31 19.13
N SER A 123 22.26 -22.41 18.90
CA SER A 123 22.66 -21.87 17.60
C SER A 123 23.34 -22.97 16.77
N SER A 124 23.44 -22.66 15.48
CA SER A 124 24.43 -23.15 14.50
C SER A 124 24.25 -24.56 13.90
N SER A 125 23.64 -24.53 12.71
CA SER A 125 24.27 -24.83 11.42
C SER A 125 24.86 -26.22 11.15
N ASP A 126 24.26 -26.90 10.16
CA ASP A 126 24.86 -27.45 8.92
C ASP A 126 23.84 -28.46 8.35
N LYS A 127 23.65 -28.75 7.06
CA LYS A 127 23.96 -28.17 5.74
C LYS A 127 23.26 -29.10 4.73
N VAL A 128 22.75 -28.51 3.64
CA VAL A 128 22.66 -29.10 2.28
C VAL A 128 21.69 -30.26 2.05
N PHE A 129 20.56 -29.96 1.38
CA PHE A 129 20.26 -30.62 0.10
C PHE A 129 19.57 -29.64 -0.86
N SER A 130 20.21 -29.44 -2.00
CA SER A 130 19.72 -28.65 -3.12
C SER A 130 18.46 -29.26 -3.73
N GLN A 131 17.38 -28.50 -3.75
CA GLN A 131 16.46 -28.48 -4.89
C GLN A 131 16.20 -27.03 -5.25
N LYS A 132 16.82 -26.62 -6.36
CA LYS A 132 16.55 -25.38 -7.08
C LYS A 132 15.14 -25.51 -7.67
N GLN A 133 14.13 -25.12 -6.90
CA GLN A 133 12.87 -24.64 -7.46
C GLN A 133 12.88 -23.14 -7.28
N GLU A 134 13.01 -22.45 -8.41
CA GLU A 134 12.83 -21.02 -8.54
C GLU A 134 11.41 -20.70 -8.03
N HIS A 135 11.34 -20.23 -6.78
CA HIS A 135 10.15 -19.55 -6.29
C HIS A 135 10.12 -18.20 -6.99
N GLU A 136 9.45 -18.15 -8.14
CA GLU A 136 9.08 -16.89 -8.78
C GLU A 136 8.35 -16.05 -7.74
N LEU A 137 8.97 -14.94 -7.34
CA LEU A 137 8.30 -13.88 -6.60
C LEU A 137 7.03 -13.54 -7.37
N PRO A 138 5.86 -13.39 -6.71
CA PRO A 138 4.66 -12.98 -7.41
C PRO A 138 4.97 -11.65 -8.11
N LEU A 139 4.91 -11.67 -9.45
CA LEU A 139 5.18 -10.50 -10.27
C LEU A 139 4.40 -9.30 -9.71
N SER A 140 5.04 -8.15 -9.68
CA SER A 140 4.37 -6.92 -9.25
C SER A 140 3.09 -6.73 -10.07
N ARG A 141 2.03 -6.20 -9.46
CA ARG A 141 0.72 -6.01 -10.11
C ARG A 141 0.85 -5.29 -11.47
N ASP A 142 1.80 -4.38 -11.57
CA ASP A 142 2.12 -3.63 -12.79
C ASP A 142 2.77 -4.51 -13.87
N GLU A 143 3.62 -5.45 -13.46
CA GLU A 143 4.27 -6.41 -14.38
C GLU A 143 3.27 -7.42 -14.92
N GLN A 144 2.31 -7.87 -14.09
CA GLN A 144 1.21 -8.72 -14.52
C GLN A 144 0.35 -8.00 -15.57
N LEU A 145 0.00 -6.73 -15.32
CA LEU A 145 -0.74 -5.91 -16.27
C LEU A 145 0.04 -5.70 -17.58
N LYS A 146 1.36 -5.47 -17.49
CA LYS A 146 2.24 -5.38 -18.66
C LYS A 146 2.24 -6.67 -19.48
N GLN A 147 2.29 -7.84 -18.84
CA GLN A 147 2.23 -9.14 -19.51
C GLN A 147 0.88 -9.36 -20.21
N TYR A 148 -0.24 -9.04 -19.57
CA TYR A 148 -1.55 -9.22 -20.20
C TYR A 148 -1.77 -8.28 -21.39
N LEU A 149 -1.27 -7.05 -21.31
CA LEU A 149 -1.28 -6.12 -22.45
C LEU A 149 -0.39 -6.62 -23.61
N LEU A 150 0.76 -7.22 -23.31
CA LEU A 150 1.62 -7.84 -24.31
C LEU A 150 1.00 -9.10 -24.93
N ALA A 151 0.20 -9.85 -24.17
CA ALA A 151 -0.56 -11.00 -24.64
C ALA A 151 -1.79 -10.63 -25.50
N GLY A 152 -2.07 -9.33 -25.68
CA GLY A 152 -3.14 -8.83 -26.55
C GLY A 152 -4.53 -8.88 -25.93
N LYS A 153 -4.65 -8.97 -24.60
CA LYS A 153 -5.95 -8.93 -23.91
C LYS A 153 -6.66 -7.59 -24.12
N SER A 154 -7.98 -7.67 -24.26
CA SER A 154 -8.83 -6.50 -24.43
C SER A 154 -8.94 -5.72 -23.12
N ARG A 155 -9.27 -4.42 -23.23
CA ARG A 155 -9.48 -3.54 -22.06
C ARG A 155 -10.59 -4.05 -21.14
N GLU A 156 -11.64 -4.64 -21.72
CA GLU A 156 -12.79 -5.19 -20.99
C GLU A 156 -12.37 -6.38 -20.14
N GLU A 157 -11.54 -7.29 -20.68
CA GLU A 157 -10.99 -8.43 -19.92
C GLU A 157 -10.09 -7.99 -18.76
N LEU A 158 -9.33 -6.90 -18.92
CA LEU A 158 -8.46 -6.39 -17.85
C LEU A 158 -9.27 -5.76 -16.71
N LEU A 159 -10.39 -5.10 -17.03
CA LEU A 159 -11.31 -4.57 -16.03
C LEU A 159 -11.99 -5.71 -15.24
N GLU A 160 -12.39 -6.78 -15.91
CA GLU A 160 -12.94 -7.99 -15.25
C GLU A 160 -11.93 -8.67 -14.32
N MET A 161 -10.64 -8.61 -14.65
CA MET A 161 -9.55 -9.09 -13.79
C MET A 161 -9.25 -8.17 -12.59
N GLY A 162 -9.95 -7.04 -12.47
CA GLY A 162 -9.83 -6.13 -11.33
C GLY A 162 -8.74 -5.08 -11.46
N PHE A 163 -8.24 -4.83 -12.68
CA PHE A 163 -7.36 -3.69 -12.95
C PHE A 163 -8.17 -2.40 -13.10
N VAL A 164 -7.60 -1.28 -12.66
CA VAL A 164 -8.27 0.03 -12.75
C VAL A 164 -8.01 0.64 -14.13
N GLU A 165 -9.00 1.34 -14.68
CA GLU A 165 -8.93 1.97 -16.00
C GLU A 165 -7.71 2.92 -16.15
N ASN A 166 -7.36 3.63 -15.08
CA ASN A 166 -6.18 4.50 -15.03
C ASN A 166 -4.87 3.70 -15.11
N GLU A 167 -4.79 2.53 -14.46
CA GLU A 167 -3.62 1.63 -14.51
C GLU A 167 -3.41 1.12 -15.94
N ILE A 168 -4.51 0.70 -16.59
CA ILE A 168 -4.50 0.21 -17.98
C ILE A 168 -4.03 1.32 -18.95
N ASN A 169 -4.56 2.54 -18.80
CA ASN A 169 -4.17 3.67 -19.64
C ASN A 169 -2.70 4.06 -19.46
N LEU A 170 -2.21 4.07 -18.22
CA LEU A 170 -0.82 4.42 -17.93
C LEU A 170 0.16 3.39 -18.52
N ILE A 171 -0.07 2.09 -18.28
CA ILE A 171 0.84 1.04 -18.75
C ILE A 171 0.76 0.87 -20.27
N SER A 172 -0.43 1.00 -20.88
CA SER A 172 -0.55 0.98 -22.34
C SER A 172 0.16 2.15 -23.01
N PHE A 173 0.16 3.34 -22.38
CA PHE A 173 0.93 4.48 -22.85
C PHE A 173 2.44 4.21 -22.76
N LEU A 174 2.93 3.72 -21.62
CA LEU A 174 4.36 3.38 -21.41
C LEU A 174 4.85 2.33 -22.41
N LEU A 175 4.07 1.28 -22.66
CA LEU A 175 4.37 0.25 -23.66
C LEU A 175 4.45 0.81 -25.09
N LYS A 176 3.60 1.80 -25.42
CA LYS A 176 3.59 2.44 -26.73
C LYS A 176 4.80 3.37 -26.91
N THR A 177 5.28 4.00 -25.84
CA THR A 177 6.51 4.80 -25.85
C THR A 177 7.78 3.95 -25.90
N GLU A 178 7.80 2.77 -25.26
CA GLU A 178 8.94 1.84 -25.33
C GLU A 178 9.13 1.18 -26.70
N LYS A 179 8.06 1.07 -27.51
CA LYS A 179 8.11 0.46 -28.85
C LYS A 179 8.51 1.43 -29.98
N LYS A 180 8.66 2.72 -29.69
CA LYS A 180 9.08 3.75 -30.66
C LYS A 180 10.56 4.04 -30.52
#